data_AF-A0A9E5JGW6-F1
#
_entry.id   AF-A0A9E5JGW6-F1
#
_cell.length_a   1.000
_cell.length_b   1.000
_cell.length_c   1.000
_cell.angle_alpha   90.00
_cell.angle_beta   90.00
_cell.angle_gamma   90.00
#
_symmetry.space_group_name_H-M   'P 1'
#
loop_
_entity.id
_entity.type
_entity.pdbx_description
1 polymer ?
#
loop_
_entity_poly.entity_id
_entity_poly.type
_entity_poly.pdbx_seq_one_letter_code
_entity_poly.pdbx_strand_id
1 'polypeptide(L)'
;KIGVMFGSPETTPGGRALKFYSSVRLDIRRIESIKDGAEVVGARTRVKVVKNKVAPPFRQAEFDITYGRGISREGAVLDMAVELGIAKKSGAWFTYDGEQLGQGRENSKQFLAENPDVMMQMMERVREKAMARNEAAAADAPGFSKDDDEPIELE
;
A
#
# COMPACT_ATOMS: atom_id res chain seq x y z
N LYS A 1 -28.23 -3.85 -4.90
CA LYS A 1 -29.42 -3.10 -5.36
C LYS A 1 -29.30 -3.00 -6.88
N ILE A 2 -30.14 -3.70 -7.64
CA ILE A 2 -30.11 -3.69 -9.11
C ILE A 2 -30.93 -2.48 -9.58
N GLY A 3 -30.34 -1.61 -10.41
CA GLY A 3 -31.00 -0.40 -10.95
C GLY A 3 -30.60 0.94 -10.31
N VAL A 4 -29.33 1.15 -9.96
CA VAL A 4 -28.87 2.41 -9.36
C VAL A 4 -28.44 3.39 -10.47
N MET A 5 -29.10 4.56 -10.56
CA MET A 5 -28.77 5.64 -11.51
C MET A 5 -27.67 6.62 -11.01
N PHE A 6 -27.25 6.53 -9.74
CA PHE A 6 -26.21 7.39 -9.14
C PHE A 6 -25.29 6.60 -8.18
N GLY A 7 -23.97 6.70 -8.38
CA GLY A 7 -22.94 6.05 -7.57
C GLY A 7 -22.35 4.77 -8.16
N SER A 8 -21.36 4.16 -7.48
CA SER A 8 -20.75 2.90 -7.93
C SER A 8 -21.75 1.73 -7.79
N PRO A 9 -21.92 0.88 -8.82
CA PRO A 9 -22.82 -0.28 -8.77
C PRO A 9 -22.27 -1.43 -7.91
N GLU A 10 -21.01 -1.37 -7.48
CA GLU A 10 -20.36 -2.44 -6.73
C GLU A 10 -20.92 -2.56 -5.30
N THR A 11 -21.45 -3.74 -4.97
CA THR A 11 -21.98 -4.06 -3.64
C THR A 11 -21.37 -5.38 -3.15
N THR A 12 -20.91 -5.42 -1.89
CA THR A 12 -20.42 -6.65 -1.26
C THR A 12 -21.61 -7.55 -0.87
N PRO A 13 -21.56 -8.88 -1.11
CA PRO A 13 -22.58 -9.81 -0.63
C PRO A 13 -22.63 -9.85 0.91
N GLY A 14 -23.72 -10.38 1.49
CA GLY A 14 -23.87 -10.47 2.96
C GLY A 14 -24.58 -9.26 3.60
N GLY A 15 -25.29 -8.45 2.82
CA GLY A 15 -26.09 -7.35 3.32
C GLY A 15 -25.27 -6.16 3.83
N ARG A 16 -25.85 -5.37 4.74
CA ARG A 16 -25.23 -4.11 5.22
C ARG A 16 -24.43 -4.27 6.52
N ALA A 17 -24.62 -5.35 7.27
CA ALA A 17 -24.02 -5.53 8.59
C ALA A 17 -22.48 -5.42 8.55
N LEU A 18 -21.83 -6.15 7.64
CA LEU A 18 -20.37 -6.13 7.51
C LEU A 18 -19.81 -4.72 7.25
N LYS A 19 -20.54 -3.86 6.53
CA LYS A 19 -20.14 -2.48 6.28
C LYS A 19 -20.03 -1.67 7.57
N PHE A 20 -20.88 -1.91 8.56
CA PHE A 20 -20.91 -1.15 9.81
C PHE A 20 -20.00 -1.75 10.89
N TYR A 21 -19.99 -3.07 11.02
CA TYR A 21 -19.21 -3.78 12.05
C TYR A 21 -17.71 -3.90 11.75
N SER A 22 -17.29 -3.87 10.48
CA SER A 22 -15.86 -3.91 10.13
C SER A 22 -15.12 -2.67 10.65
N SER A 23 -13.99 -2.88 11.33
CA SER A 23 -13.08 -1.79 11.72
C SER A 23 -12.27 -1.27 10.53
N VAL A 24 -11.89 -2.17 9.62
CA VAL A 24 -11.14 -1.84 8.39
C VAL A 24 -11.80 -2.53 7.20
N ARG A 25 -11.90 -1.83 6.06
CA ARG A 25 -12.33 -2.40 4.78
C ARG A 25 -11.32 -2.05 3.70
N LEU A 26 -10.90 -3.07 2.96
CA LEU A 26 -9.93 -2.98 1.89
C LEU A 26 -10.63 -3.30 0.56
N ASP A 27 -10.46 -2.43 -0.43
CA ASP A 27 -10.84 -2.68 -1.82
C ASP A 27 -9.57 -3.03 -2.59
N ILE A 28 -9.47 -4.27 -3.06
CA ILE A 28 -8.32 -4.82 -3.77
C ILE A 28 -8.62 -4.94 -5.26
N ARG A 29 -7.78 -4.33 -6.10
CA ARG A 29 -7.92 -4.35 -7.55
C ARG A 29 -6.59 -4.66 -8.21
N ARG A 30 -6.63 -5.55 -9.19
CA ARG A 30 -5.50 -5.79 -10.08
C ARG A 30 -5.38 -4.63 -11.07
N ILE A 31 -4.21 -4.03 -11.19
CA ILE A 31 -3.92 -2.94 -12.13
C ILE A 31 -3.28 -3.48 -13.40
N GLU A 32 -2.16 -4.19 -13.24
CA GLU A 32 -1.28 -4.56 -14.35
C GLU A 32 -0.80 -6.01 -14.18
N SER A 33 -0.51 -6.67 -15.29
CA SER A 33 0.07 -8.01 -15.29
C SER A 33 1.59 -7.90 -15.43
N ILE A 34 2.32 -8.49 -14.49
CA ILE A 34 3.78 -8.53 -14.52
C ILE A 34 4.18 -9.67 -15.43
N LYS A 35 4.94 -9.35 -16.46
CA LYS A 35 5.44 -10.32 -17.44
C LYS A 35 6.94 -10.44 -17.35
N ASP A 36 7.43 -11.66 -17.48
CA ASP A 36 8.83 -11.95 -17.72
C ASP A 36 8.94 -12.57 -19.12
N GLY A 37 9.46 -11.78 -20.06
CA GLY A 37 9.40 -12.10 -21.49
C GLY A 37 7.96 -12.32 -21.98
N ALA A 38 7.63 -13.57 -22.33
CA ALA A 38 6.31 -13.96 -22.82
C ALA A 38 5.35 -14.47 -21.72
N GLU A 39 5.86 -14.80 -20.54
CA GLU A 39 5.07 -15.42 -19.48
C GLU A 39 4.56 -14.39 -18.47
N VAL A 40 3.34 -14.60 -17.95
CA VAL A 40 2.76 -13.75 -16.90
C VAL A 40 3.15 -14.32 -15.54
N VAL A 41 4.17 -13.73 -14.93
CA VAL A 41 4.74 -14.19 -13.64
C VAL A 41 4.02 -13.60 -12.42
N GLY A 42 3.18 -12.58 -12.61
CA GLY A 42 2.44 -11.97 -11.50
C GLY A 42 1.50 -10.85 -11.88
N ALA A 43 1.07 -10.10 -10.87
CA ALA A 43 0.14 -9.01 -11.00
C ALA A 43 0.44 -7.86 -10.02
N ARG A 44 0.52 -6.63 -10.55
CA ARG A 44 0.55 -5.42 -9.74
C ARG A 44 -0.85 -5.12 -9.25
N THR A 45 -0.99 -5.02 -7.94
CA THR A 45 -2.26 -4.92 -7.24
C THR A 45 -2.30 -3.65 -6.40
N ARG A 46 -3.42 -2.93 -6.48
CA ARG A 46 -3.70 -1.76 -5.64
C ARG A 46 -4.75 -2.11 -4.62
N VAL A 47 -4.47 -1.76 -3.37
CA VAL A 47 -5.41 -1.88 -2.26
C VAL A 47 -5.75 -0.49 -1.75
N LYS A 48 -7.03 -0.13 -1.78
CA LYS A 48 -7.54 1.11 -1.20
C LYS A 48 -8.23 0.82 0.12
N VAL A 49 -7.90 1.58 1.15
CA VAL A 49 -8.57 1.51 2.46
C VAL A 49 -9.88 2.30 2.37
N VAL A 50 -11.01 1.64 2.13
CA VAL A 50 -12.31 2.29 1.96
C VAL A 50 -12.95 2.67 3.30
N LYS A 51 -12.61 1.96 4.37
CA LYS A 51 -13.04 2.26 5.73
C LYS A 51 -11.89 1.97 6.68
N ASN A 52 -11.62 2.88 7.61
CA ASN A 52 -10.65 2.68 8.68
C ASN A 52 -11.17 3.39 9.94
N LYS A 53 -11.28 2.64 11.04
CA LYS A 53 -11.65 3.19 12.37
C LYS A 53 -10.44 3.44 13.27
N VAL A 54 -9.24 3.00 12.88
CA VAL A 54 -8.04 3.02 13.74
C VAL A 54 -7.04 4.09 13.28
N ALA A 55 -7.06 4.48 12.01
CA ALA A 55 -6.17 5.49 11.43
C ALA A 55 -6.87 6.20 10.25
N PRO A 56 -6.25 7.23 9.64
CA PRO A 56 -6.85 7.94 8.51
C PRO A 56 -7.27 7.00 7.36
N PRO A 57 -8.51 7.12 6.85
CA PRO A 57 -9.01 6.29 5.75
C PRO A 57 -8.52 6.76 4.38
N PHE A 58 -8.93 6.06 3.32
CA PHE A 58 -8.71 6.38 1.89
C PHE A 58 -7.28 6.35 1.37
N ARG A 59 -6.33 5.92 2.18
CA ARG A 59 -4.96 5.62 1.73
C ARG A 59 -4.94 4.42 0.78
N GLN A 60 -3.97 4.43 -0.11
CA GLN A 60 -3.77 3.43 -1.15
C GLN A 60 -2.39 2.81 -0.96
N ALA A 61 -2.30 1.51 -1.17
CA ALA A 61 -1.04 0.76 -1.22
C ALA A 61 -0.97 0.03 -2.55
N GLU A 62 0.19 0.06 -3.18
CA GLU A 62 0.49 -0.70 -4.39
C GLU A 62 1.58 -1.70 -4.07
N PHE A 63 1.38 -2.94 -4.50
CA PHE A 63 2.39 -3.99 -4.36
C PHE A 63 2.21 -5.04 -5.44
N ASP A 64 3.26 -5.81 -5.65
CA ASP A 64 3.30 -6.88 -6.63
C ASP A 64 2.99 -8.22 -5.97
N ILE A 65 2.16 -9.01 -6.64
CA ILE A 65 1.85 -10.39 -6.27
C ILE A 65 2.46 -11.30 -7.33
N THR A 66 3.47 -12.07 -6.94
CA THR A 66 4.09 -13.10 -7.79
C THR A 66 3.35 -14.41 -7.60
N TYR A 67 2.96 -15.06 -8.70
CA TYR A 67 2.27 -16.34 -8.62
C TYR A 67 3.19 -17.41 -8.02
N GLY A 68 2.65 -18.25 -7.13
CA GLY A 68 3.41 -19.28 -6.40
C GLY A 68 4.20 -18.79 -5.17
N ARG A 69 4.58 -17.51 -5.10
CA ARG A 69 5.30 -16.92 -3.93
C ARG A 69 4.46 -15.98 -3.08
N GLY A 70 3.41 -15.38 -3.65
CA GLY A 70 2.53 -14.43 -2.98
C GLY A 70 3.04 -12.98 -3.07
N ILE A 71 2.80 -12.19 -2.03
CA ILE A 71 3.17 -10.77 -1.99
C ILE A 71 4.69 -10.63 -1.92
N SER A 72 5.30 -9.91 -2.88
CA SER A 72 6.72 -9.62 -2.85
C SER A 72 7.02 -8.50 -1.86
N ARG A 73 7.56 -8.89 -0.70
CA ARG A 73 7.94 -7.95 0.37
C ARG A 73 9.14 -7.11 -0.04
N GLU A 74 10.10 -7.74 -0.71
CA GLU A 74 11.34 -7.16 -1.19
C GLU A 74 11.06 -6.05 -2.22
N GLY A 75 10.16 -6.31 -3.16
CA GLY A 75 9.73 -5.33 -4.16
C GLY A 75 9.00 -4.13 -3.53
N ALA A 76 8.12 -4.39 -2.56
CA ALA A 76 7.39 -3.33 -1.88
C ALA A 76 8.31 -2.43 -1.04
N VAL A 77 9.28 -3.01 -0.33
CA VAL A 77 10.26 -2.23 0.45
C VAL A 77 11.17 -1.42 -0.46
N LEU A 78 11.64 -1.98 -1.57
CA LEU A 78 12.48 -1.25 -2.53
C LEU A 78 11.74 -0.05 -3.11
N ASP A 79 10.49 -0.22 -3.53
CA ASP A 79 9.68 0.88 -4.09
C ASP A 79 9.45 1.98 -3.05
N MET A 80 9.11 1.63 -1.81
CA MET A 80 8.94 2.61 -0.73
C MET A 80 10.27 3.27 -0.34
N ALA A 81 11.39 2.54 -0.36
CA ALA A 81 12.71 3.09 -0.09
C ALA A 81 13.10 4.15 -1.13
N VAL A 82 12.75 3.93 -2.39
CA VAL A 82 12.97 4.92 -3.47
C VAL A 82 12.04 6.12 -3.32
N GLU A 83 10.75 5.91 -3.03
CA GLU A 83 9.79 6.99 -2.82
C GLU A 83 10.21 7.91 -1.65
N LEU A 84 10.68 7.30 -0.55
CA LEU A 84 11.13 8.01 0.63
C LEU A 84 12.57 8.56 0.50
N GLY A 85 13.24 8.33 -0.62
CA GLY A 85 14.61 8.79 -0.89
C GLY A 85 15.68 8.13 -0.02
N ILE A 86 15.38 6.95 0.55
CA ILE A 86 16.33 6.12 1.31
C ILE A 86 17.23 5.36 0.34
N ALA A 87 16.64 4.82 -0.73
CA ALA A 87 17.37 4.24 -1.86
C ALA A 87 17.40 5.25 -3.01
N LYS A 88 18.56 5.34 -3.69
CA LYS A 88 18.74 6.21 -4.86
C LYS A 88 18.64 5.39 -6.13
N LYS A 89 17.91 5.93 -7.12
CA LYS A 89 17.81 5.35 -8.46
C LYS A 89 18.66 6.19 -9.43
N SER A 90 19.77 5.63 -9.89
CA SER A 90 20.64 6.25 -10.90
C SER A 90 20.41 5.55 -12.25
N GLY A 91 19.43 6.05 -13.00
CA GLY A 91 19.00 5.43 -14.26
C GLY A 91 18.37 4.06 -14.03
N ALA A 92 19.05 3.01 -14.48
CA ALA A 92 18.64 1.62 -14.27
C ALA A 92 19.21 1.01 -12.96
N TRP A 93 20.12 1.69 -12.26
CA TRP A 93 20.78 1.15 -11.07
C TRP A 93 20.10 1.62 -9.79
N PHE A 94 20.03 0.72 -8.81
CA PHE A 94 19.57 1.03 -7.45
C PHE A 94 20.75 0.99 -6.48
N THR A 95 20.84 2.01 -5.64
CA THR A 95 21.92 2.17 -4.64
C THR A 95 21.30 2.42 -3.27
N TYR A 96 21.78 1.72 -2.26
CA TYR A 96 21.39 1.91 -0.87
C TYR A 96 22.65 2.08 -0.01
N ASP A 97 22.70 3.17 0.75
CA ASP A 97 23.83 3.51 1.64
C ASP A 97 25.23 3.43 1.00
N GLY A 98 25.31 3.69 -0.31
CA GLY A 98 26.55 3.62 -1.09
C GLY A 98 26.83 2.25 -1.72
N GLU A 99 26.09 1.21 -1.35
CA GLU A 99 26.17 -0.12 -1.95
C GLU A 99 25.21 -0.25 -3.14
N GLN A 100 25.66 -0.90 -4.20
CA GLN A 100 24.89 -1.08 -5.43
C GLN A 100 24.08 -2.38 -5.34
N LEU A 101 22.76 -2.26 -5.23
CA LEU A 101 21.84 -3.39 -5.07
C LEU A 101 21.73 -4.21 -6.36
N GLY A 102 21.85 -3.55 -7.52
CA GLY A 102 21.78 -4.21 -8.82
C GLY A 102 21.19 -3.33 -9.93
N GLN A 103 21.27 -3.87 -11.15
CA GLN A 103 20.68 -3.25 -12.33
C GLN A 103 19.23 -3.71 -12.48
N GLY A 104 18.30 -2.76 -12.45
CA GLY A 104 16.88 -3.03 -12.60
C GLY A 104 16.23 -3.53 -11.31
N ARG A 105 14.90 -3.59 -11.36
CA ARG A 105 14.07 -3.93 -10.20
C ARG A 105 14.16 -5.40 -9.84
N GLU A 106 14.26 -6.30 -10.81
CA GLU A 106 14.30 -7.75 -10.55
C GLU A 106 15.58 -8.16 -9.83
N ASN A 107 16.75 -7.74 -10.34
CA ASN A 107 18.03 -8.04 -9.71
C ASN A 107 18.14 -7.43 -8.30
N SER A 108 17.60 -6.21 -8.11
CA SER A 108 17.59 -5.58 -6.79
C SER A 108 16.70 -6.33 -5.79
N LYS A 109 15.56 -6.90 -6.24
CA LYS A 109 14.73 -7.78 -5.41
C LYS A 109 15.44 -9.07 -5.05
N GLN A 110 16.16 -9.66 -6.01
CA GLN A 110 16.94 -10.87 -5.77
C GLN A 110 18.06 -10.62 -4.75
N PHE A 111 18.80 -9.52 -4.88
CA PHE A 111 19.82 -9.12 -3.92
C PHE A 111 19.26 -8.96 -2.50
N LEU A 112 18.10 -8.30 -2.34
CA LEU A 112 17.43 -8.15 -1.04
C LEU A 112 16.90 -9.47 -0.48
N ALA A 113 16.54 -10.43 -1.35
CA ALA A 113 16.14 -11.77 -0.92
C ALA A 113 17.34 -12.61 -0.45
N GLU A 114 18.50 -12.43 -1.06
CA GLU A 114 19.76 -13.11 -0.72
C GLU A 114 20.47 -12.49 0.50
N ASN A 115 20.19 -11.21 0.80
CA ASN A 115 20.78 -10.48 1.93
C ASN A 115 19.70 -9.98 2.92
N PRO A 116 19.18 -10.87 3.81
CA PRO A 116 18.13 -10.52 4.76
C PRO A 116 18.50 -9.39 5.72
N ASP A 117 19.78 -9.26 6.09
CA ASP A 117 20.25 -8.24 7.03
C ASP A 117 20.07 -6.83 6.46
N VAL A 118 20.47 -6.63 5.19
CA VAL A 118 20.29 -5.37 4.45
C VAL A 118 18.80 -5.08 4.28
N MET A 119 18.00 -6.10 3.97
CA MET A 119 16.55 -5.97 3.84
C MET A 119 15.88 -5.52 5.15
N MET A 120 16.27 -6.08 6.30
CA MET A 120 15.75 -5.67 7.60
C MET A 120 16.12 -4.23 7.94
N GLN A 121 17.39 -3.85 7.74
CA GLN A 121 17.84 -2.48 7.97
C GLN A 121 17.11 -1.47 7.08
N MET A 122 16.92 -1.80 5.79
CA MET A 122 16.15 -0.97 4.88
C MET A 122 14.69 -0.88 5.30
N MET A 123 14.08 -2.00 5.69
CA MET A 123 12.68 -2.06 6.13
C MET A 123 12.45 -1.20 7.39
N GLU A 124 13.36 -1.26 8.36
CA GLU A 124 13.26 -0.48 9.60
C GLU A 124 13.33 1.03 9.31
N ARG A 125 14.34 1.48 8.55
CA ARG A 125 14.45 2.89 8.13
C ARG A 125 13.22 3.36 7.34
N VAL A 126 12.70 2.51 6.45
CA VAL A 126 11.47 2.79 5.69
C VAL A 126 10.28 2.94 6.62
N ARG A 127 10.14 2.04 7.61
CA ARG A 127 9.03 2.06 8.56
C ARG A 127 9.07 3.29 9.45
N GLU A 128 10.23 3.64 9.99
CA GLU A 128 10.40 4.84 10.82
C GLU A 128 10.01 6.11 10.06
N LYS A 129 10.55 6.27 8.85
CA LYS A 129 10.27 7.45 8.02
C LYS A 129 8.82 7.51 7.54
N ALA A 130 8.22 6.36 7.23
CA ALA A 130 6.81 6.26 6.87
C ALA A 130 5.89 6.59 8.07
N MET A 131 6.22 6.13 9.28
CA MET A 131 5.47 6.44 10.49
C MET A 131 5.55 7.93 10.83
N ALA A 132 6.74 8.53 10.77
CA ALA A 132 6.90 9.98 10.97
C ALA A 132 6.09 10.80 9.95
N ARG A 133 6.09 10.41 8.67
CA ARG A 133 5.24 11.02 7.63
C ARG A 133 3.76 10.84 7.95
N ASN A 134 3.37 9.70 8.50
CA ASN A 134 1.98 9.39 8.85
C ASN A 134 1.49 10.18 10.05
N GLU A 135 2.34 10.39 11.07
CA GLU A 135 2.05 11.21 12.24
C GLU A 135 1.88 12.68 11.86
N ALA A 136 2.79 13.21 11.02
CA ALA A 136 2.64 14.55 10.47
C ALA A 136 1.33 14.72 9.68
N ALA A 137 0.95 13.72 8.88
CA ALA A 137 -0.30 13.74 8.13
C ALA A 137 -1.55 13.49 9.00
N ALA A 138 -1.40 12.88 10.18
CA ALA A 138 -2.50 12.71 11.13
C ALA A 138 -2.76 13.97 11.95
N ALA A 139 -1.73 14.79 12.19
CA ALA A 139 -1.86 16.08 12.86
C ALA A 139 -2.62 17.13 12.01
N ASP A 140 -2.62 16.99 10.69
CA ASP A 140 -3.28 17.90 9.73
C ASP A 140 -4.66 17.37 9.25
N ALA A 141 -5.07 16.18 9.71
CA ALA A 141 -6.41 15.69 9.43
C ALA A 141 -7.42 16.43 10.31
N PRO A 142 -8.59 16.84 9.80
CA PRO A 142 -9.68 17.29 10.65
C PRO A 142 -10.02 16.16 11.61
N GLY A 143 -9.61 16.32 12.87
CA GLY A 143 -9.93 15.39 13.93
C GLY A 143 -11.44 15.35 14.12
N PHE A 144 -11.94 14.19 14.51
CA PHE A 144 -13.31 14.04 14.99
C PHE A 144 -13.55 15.10 16.08
N SER A 145 -14.37 16.12 15.79
CA SER A 145 -14.59 17.21 16.73
C SER A 145 -15.63 16.76 17.75
N LYS A 146 -15.73 17.48 18.88
CA LYS A 146 -16.81 17.24 19.85
C LYS A 146 -18.19 17.45 19.22
N ASP A 147 -18.27 18.23 18.15
CA ASP A 147 -19.52 18.50 17.42
C ASP A 147 -19.97 17.28 16.60
N ASP A 148 -19.07 16.35 16.25
CA ASP A 148 -19.42 15.09 15.56
C ASP A 148 -20.04 14.03 16.51
N ASP A 149 -19.89 14.21 17.83
CA ASP A 149 -20.50 13.38 18.88
C ASP A 149 -21.88 13.90 19.31
N GLU A 150 -22.27 15.11 18.89
CA GLU A 150 -23.59 15.64 19.18
C GLU A 150 -24.65 14.99 18.29
N PRO A 151 -25.80 14.58 18.85
CA PRO A 151 -26.91 14.08 18.05
C PRO A 151 -27.35 15.18 17.09
N ILE A 152 -27.42 14.84 15.80
CA ILE A 152 -27.88 15.75 14.75
C ILE A 152 -29.30 16.22 15.11
N GLU A 153 -29.45 17.49 15.48
CA GLU A 153 -30.76 18.09 15.68
C GLU A 153 -31.43 18.27 14.31
N LEU A 154 -32.56 17.59 14.14
CA LEU A 154 -33.45 17.75 12.98
C LEU A 154 -34.48 18.81 13.36
N GLU A 155 -34.29 20.05 12.91
CA GLU A 155 -35.40 21.00 12.71
C GLU A 155 -36.13 20.72 11.40
#